data_AF-A0A2T5PKE5-F1
#
_entry.id   AF-A0A2T5PKE5-F1
#
_cell.length_a   1.000
_cell.length_b   1.000
_cell.length_c   1.000
_cell.angle_alpha   90.00
_cell.angle_beta   90.00
_cell.angle_gamma   90.00
#
_symmetry.space_group_name_H-M   'P 1'
#
loop_
_entity.id
_entity.type
_entity.pdbx_description
1 polymer ?
#
loop_
_entity_poly.entity_id
_entity_poly.type
_entity_poly.pdbx_seq_one_letter_code
_entity_poly.pdbx_strand_id
1 'polypeptide(L)'
;MTWKESTACFLAVLILWPLVIAMLAYEGLFNRRPPAPVYREWIATPASLTEQLSRERIEQLEIYSDPLNAVPAVPFGHLNDAWQRFCQQLQETDQLWAFRIDASQDTGLDYDKRYGIVEGYALLRGGQIYGEFYARMD
;
A
#
# COMPACT_ATOMS: atom_id res chain seq x y z
N MET A 1 17.81 42.82 -42.30
CA MET A 1 17.10 42.84 -41.02
C MET A 1 16.50 44.23 -40.86
N THR A 2 15.20 44.33 -41.06
CA THR A 2 14.50 45.63 -41.00
C THR A 2 14.23 45.98 -39.53
N TRP A 3 14.26 47.26 -39.15
CA TRP A 3 13.99 47.74 -37.78
C TRP A 3 12.75 47.07 -37.15
N LYS A 4 11.71 46.81 -37.98
CA LYS A 4 10.45 46.20 -37.56
C LYS A 4 10.63 44.77 -37.03
N GLU A 5 11.50 43.98 -37.65
CA GLU A 5 11.85 42.63 -37.20
C GLU A 5 12.59 42.69 -35.85
N SER A 6 13.54 43.62 -35.71
CA SER A 6 14.29 43.81 -34.47
C SER A 6 13.38 44.25 -33.30
N THR A 7 12.41 45.12 -33.54
CA THR A 7 11.43 45.53 -32.52
C THR A 7 10.49 44.40 -32.12
N ALA A 8 10.06 43.57 -33.07
CA ALA A 8 9.22 42.42 -32.78
C ALA A 8 9.97 41.38 -31.94
N CYS A 9 11.24 41.10 -32.28
CA CYS A 9 12.09 40.23 -31.46
C CYS A 9 12.29 40.78 -30.05
N PHE A 10 12.49 42.09 -29.90
CA PHE A 10 12.69 42.71 -28.58
C PHE A 10 11.45 42.62 -27.69
N LEU A 11 10.26 42.89 -28.25
CA LEU A 11 8.99 42.74 -27.54
C LEU A 11 8.71 41.27 -27.19
N ALA A 12 9.03 40.35 -28.10
CA ALA A 12 8.90 38.92 -27.85
C ALA A 12 9.79 38.48 -26.68
N VAL A 13 11.06 38.92 -26.65
CA VAL A 13 11.95 38.65 -25.51
C VAL A 13 11.34 39.19 -24.22
N LEU A 14 10.90 40.45 -24.19
CA LEU A 14 10.32 41.09 -23.01
C LEU A 14 9.08 40.37 -22.45
N ILE A 15 8.28 39.71 -23.29
CA ILE A 15 7.08 38.98 -22.87
C ILE A 15 7.40 37.53 -22.53
N LEU A 16 8.35 36.91 -23.25
CA LEU A 16 8.67 35.49 -23.09
C LEU A 16 9.40 35.21 -21.77
N TRP A 17 10.39 36.03 -21.38
CA TRP A 17 11.16 35.79 -20.15
C TRP A 17 10.33 35.85 -18.86
N PRO A 18 9.40 36.81 -18.63
CA PRO A 18 8.59 36.81 -17.42
C PRO A 18 7.58 35.66 -17.42
N LEU A 19 7.11 35.22 -18.60
CA LEU A 19 6.23 34.06 -18.73
C LEU A 19 6.96 32.77 -18.34
N VAL A 20 8.21 32.61 -18.76
CA VAL A 20 9.08 31.48 -18.33
C VAL A 20 9.34 31.53 -16.83
N ILE A 21 9.63 32.69 -16.25
CA ILE A 21 9.81 32.82 -14.79
C ILE A 21 8.51 32.52 -14.03
N ALA A 22 7.36 33.00 -14.52
CA ALA A 22 6.07 32.73 -13.92
C ALA A 22 5.74 31.22 -13.97
N MET A 23 6.05 30.54 -15.08
CA MET A 23 5.92 29.10 -15.20
C MET A 23 6.82 28.35 -14.20
N LEU A 24 8.10 28.72 -14.10
CA LEU A 24 9.04 28.10 -13.16
C LEU A 24 8.62 28.35 -11.70
N ALA A 25 8.13 29.55 -11.39
CA ALA A 25 7.60 29.88 -10.06
C ALA A 25 6.32 29.09 -9.75
N TYR A 26 5.42 28.95 -10.73
CA TYR A 26 4.21 28.17 -10.58
C TYR A 26 4.53 26.69 -10.35
N GLU A 27 5.45 26.10 -11.11
CA GLU A 27 5.89 24.73 -10.90
C GLU A 27 6.59 24.55 -9.53
N GLY A 28 7.44 25.49 -9.12
CA GLY A 28 8.14 25.43 -7.84
C GLY A 28 7.23 25.60 -6.61
N LEU A 29 6.22 26.48 -6.69
CA LEU A 29 5.30 26.74 -5.57
C LEU A 29 4.09 25.81 -5.55
N PHE A 30 3.45 25.59 -6.70
CA PHE A 30 2.17 24.89 -6.79
C PHE A 30 2.32 23.44 -7.23
N ASN A 31 3.34 23.11 -8.03
CA ASN A 31 3.61 21.74 -8.43
C ASN A 31 4.60 21.06 -7.46
N ARG A 32 4.31 21.17 -6.17
CA ARG A 32 4.99 20.34 -5.17
C ARG A 32 4.64 18.90 -5.48
N ARG A 33 5.61 18.17 -6.03
CA ARG A 33 5.50 16.72 -6.17
C ARG A 33 5.06 16.18 -4.81
N PRO A 34 4.06 15.28 -4.76
CA PRO A 34 3.73 14.62 -3.51
C PRO A 34 5.03 14.05 -2.92
N PRO A 35 5.17 14.05 -1.58
CA PRO A 35 6.35 13.46 -0.95
C PRO A 35 6.56 12.07 -1.54
N ALA A 36 7.82 11.72 -1.81
CA ALA A 36 8.15 10.40 -2.34
C ALA A 36 7.50 9.33 -1.45
N PRO A 37 6.88 8.29 -2.03
CA PRO A 37 6.23 7.27 -1.23
C PRO A 37 7.25 6.67 -0.27
N VAL A 38 6.88 6.62 1.01
CA VAL A 38 7.68 5.94 2.02
C VAL A 38 7.50 4.45 1.76
N TYR A 39 8.43 3.86 1.01
CA TYR A 39 8.46 2.42 0.81
C TYR A 39 8.60 1.75 2.17
N ARG A 40 7.55 1.04 2.58
CA ARG A 40 7.62 0.13 3.71
C ARG A 40 7.59 -1.30 3.21
N GLU A 41 8.28 -2.16 3.94
CA GLU A 41 8.40 -3.58 3.62
C GLU A 41 7.07 -4.33 3.80
N TRP A 42 6.22 -3.86 4.71
CA TRP A 42 4.97 -4.53 5.12
C TRP A 42 3.79 -3.60 4.99
N ILE A 43 2.64 -4.06 4.50
CA ILE A 43 1.38 -3.30 4.49
C ILE A 43 0.78 -3.17 5.88
N ALA A 44 0.83 -4.22 6.70
CA ALA A 44 0.34 -4.15 8.08
C ALA A 44 1.17 -3.14 8.90
N THR A 45 0.56 -2.16 9.57
CA THR A 45 1.22 -1.29 10.57
C THR A 45 0.89 -1.77 11.99
N PRO A 46 1.70 -1.45 13.01
CA PRO A 46 1.29 -1.66 14.41
C PRO A 46 -0.06 -1.03 14.76
N ALA A 47 -0.44 0.07 14.10
CA ALA A 47 -1.71 0.76 14.30
C ALA A 47 -2.90 0.08 13.59
N SER A 48 -2.66 -0.73 12.54
CA SER A 48 -3.71 -1.46 11.82
C SER A 48 -3.97 -2.85 12.40
N LEU A 49 -3.23 -3.26 13.43
CA LEU A 49 -3.46 -4.52 14.14
C LEU A 49 -4.73 -4.41 14.96
N THR A 50 -5.62 -5.38 14.81
CA THR A 50 -6.94 -5.37 15.44
C THR A 50 -7.01 -6.34 16.61
N GLU A 51 -6.68 -7.61 16.37
CA GLU A 51 -6.84 -8.68 17.35
C GLU A 51 -5.67 -9.65 17.31
N GLN A 52 -5.13 -10.00 18.49
CA GLN A 52 -4.15 -11.07 18.61
C GLN A 52 -4.87 -12.42 18.65
N LEU A 53 -4.47 -13.34 17.78
CA LEU A 53 -5.11 -14.65 17.64
C LEU A 53 -4.07 -15.77 17.67
N SER A 54 -4.48 -16.96 18.14
CA SER A 54 -3.66 -18.16 17.95
C SER A 54 -3.85 -18.71 16.54
N ARG A 55 -2.87 -19.49 16.06
CA ARG A 55 -2.95 -20.16 14.76
C ARG A 55 -4.22 -21.00 14.64
N GLU A 56 -4.53 -21.78 15.66
CA GLU A 56 -5.69 -22.68 15.68
C GLU A 56 -6.99 -21.89 15.61
N ARG A 57 -7.03 -20.73 16.28
CA ARG A 57 -8.21 -19.86 16.25
C ARG A 57 -8.42 -19.26 14.86
N ILE A 58 -7.35 -18.83 14.20
CA ILE A 58 -7.40 -18.32 12.82
C ILE A 58 -7.88 -19.41 11.87
N GLU A 59 -7.29 -20.60 11.96
CA GLU A 59 -7.68 -21.72 11.11
C GLU A 59 -9.16 -22.08 11.30
N GLN A 60 -9.69 -22.04 12.52
CA GLN A 60 -11.12 -22.26 12.78
C GLN A 60 -12.04 -21.18 12.18
N LEU A 61 -11.61 -19.91 12.19
CA LEU A 61 -12.40 -18.80 11.65
C LEU A 61 -12.43 -18.81 10.12
N GLU A 62 -11.38 -19.34 9.49
CA GLU A 62 -11.15 -19.24 8.06
C GLU A 62 -11.41 -20.58 7.32
N ILE A 63 -11.90 -21.60 8.03
CA ILE A 63 -12.46 -22.81 7.42
C ILE A 63 -13.88 -22.52 6.92
N TYR A 64 -14.09 -22.72 5.62
CA TYR A 64 -15.42 -22.64 5.03
C TYR A 64 -16.13 -23.99 5.16
N SER A 65 -17.32 -23.99 5.76
CA SER A 65 -18.19 -25.18 5.81
C SER A 65 -19.07 -25.19 4.56
N ASP A 66 -18.68 -26.00 3.57
CA ASP A 66 -19.50 -26.25 2.39
C ASP A 66 -20.60 -27.29 2.73
N PRO A 67 -21.90 -26.91 2.71
CA PRO A 67 -22.99 -27.83 3.00
C PRO A 67 -23.05 -29.04 2.07
N LEU A 68 -22.50 -28.90 0.85
CA LEU A 68 -22.49 -29.94 -0.16
C LEU A 68 -21.18 -30.74 -0.15
N ASN A 69 -20.23 -30.35 0.70
CA ASN A 69 -18.93 -30.98 0.86
C ASN A 69 -18.18 -31.19 -0.48
N ALA A 70 -18.37 -30.28 -1.43
CA ALA A 70 -17.74 -30.29 -2.74
C ALA A 70 -16.28 -29.79 -2.68
N VAL A 71 -15.94 -29.01 -1.63
CA VAL A 71 -14.59 -28.48 -1.39
C VAL A 71 -14.08 -28.97 -0.03
N PRO A 72 -12.78 -29.32 0.09
CA PRO A 72 -12.19 -29.66 1.37
C PRO A 72 -12.37 -28.54 2.41
N ALA A 73 -12.74 -28.91 3.64
CA ALA A 73 -12.84 -28.01 4.77
C ALA A 73 -11.44 -27.63 5.31
N VAL A 74 -10.67 -26.90 4.50
CA VAL A 74 -9.33 -26.39 4.85
C VAL A 74 -9.35 -24.88 5.04
N PRO A 75 -8.56 -24.33 5.98
CA PRO A 75 -8.52 -22.89 6.21
C PRO A 75 -8.01 -22.16 4.97
N PHE A 76 -8.67 -21.05 4.62
CA PHE A 76 -8.38 -20.23 3.45
C PHE A 76 -8.53 -20.92 2.08
N GLY A 77 -9.09 -22.14 2.02
CA GLY A 77 -9.34 -22.85 0.77
C GLY A 77 -8.08 -23.00 -0.09
N HIS A 78 -8.05 -22.34 -1.26
CA HIS A 78 -6.91 -22.38 -2.18
C HIS A 78 -5.65 -21.69 -1.65
N LEU A 79 -5.77 -20.78 -0.67
CA LEU A 79 -4.64 -20.13 -0.02
C LEU A 79 -4.09 -20.95 1.15
N ASN A 80 -4.64 -22.13 1.43
CA ASN A 80 -4.19 -22.99 2.52
C ASN A 80 -2.68 -23.28 2.45
N ASP A 81 -2.17 -23.61 1.26
CA ASP A 81 -0.74 -23.89 1.06
C ASP A 81 0.14 -22.68 1.40
N ALA A 82 -0.31 -21.48 1.02
CA ALA A 82 0.39 -20.23 1.34
C ALA A 82 0.34 -19.95 2.85
N TRP A 83 -0.81 -20.18 3.49
CA TRP A 83 -0.97 -20.07 4.94
C TRP A 83 -0.05 -21.04 5.69
N GLN A 84 0.02 -22.30 5.27
CA GLN A 84 0.92 -23.27 5.90
C GLN A 84 2.39 -22.85 5.79
N ARG A 85 2.82 -22.32 4.64
CA ARG A 85 4.19 -21.79 4.46
C ARG A 85 4.44 -20.56 5.32
N PHE A 86 3.46 -19.68 5.46
CA PHE A 86 3.53 -18.54 6.38
C PHE A 86 3.68 -19.03 7.83
N CYS A 87 2.89 -20.03 8.23
CA CYS A 87 3.00 -20.61 9.57
C CYS A 87 4.32 -21.35 9.83
N GLN A 88 5.01 -21.86 8.80
CA GLN A 88 6.33 -22.47 8.97
C GLN A 88 7.40 -21.47 9.42
N GLN A 89 7.15 -20.17 9.26
CA GLN A 89 8.06 -19.10 9.69
C GLN A 89 7.86 -18.70 11.16
N LEU A 90 6.79 -19.18 11.81
CA LEU A 90 6.48 -18.91 13.21
C LEU A 90 7.52 -19.51 14.15
N GLN A 91 7.97 -18.69 15.08
CA GLN A 91 8.76 -19.08 16.24
C GLN A 91 7.89 -19.04 17.50
N GLU A 92 8.33 -19.69 18.58
CA GLU A 92 7.56 -19.80 19.83
C GLU A 92 7.25 -18.44 20.49
N THR A 93 8.05 -17.42 20.20
CA THR A 93 7.89 -16.05 20.75
C THR A 93 7.08 -15.13 19.83
N ASP A 94 6.66 -15.62 18.66
CA ASP A 94 5.94 -14.82 17.69
C ASP A 94 4.47 -14.68 18.06
N GLN A 95 3.91 -13.52 17.69
CA GLN A 95 2.50 -13.22 17.87
C GLN A 95 1.84 -13.08 16.51
N LEU A 96 0.72 -13.77 16.32
CA LEU A 96 -0.13 -13.57 15.16
C LEU A 96 -1.21 -12.53 15.49
N TRP A 97 -1.34 -11.56 14.59
CA TRP A 97 -2.30 -10.48 14.72
C TRP A 97 -3.13 -10.38 13.45
N ALA A 98 -4.45 -10.30 13.58
CA ALA A 98 -5.28 -9.84 12.49
C ALA A 98 -5.01 -8.36 12.24
N PHE A 99 -5.06 -7.95 10.97
CA PHE A 99 -5.00 -6.56 10.58
C PHE A 99 -6.06 -6.25 9.52
N ARG A 100 -6.46 -4.99 9.51
CA ARG A 100 -7.34 -4.43 8.49
C ARG A 100 -6.86 -3.03 8.15
N ILE A 101 -6.66 -2.78 6.87
CA ILE A 101 -6.23 -1.48 6.38
C ILE A 101 -7.04 -1.08 5.15
N ASP A 102 -7.26 0.22 4.99
CA ASP A 102 -7.80 0.80 3.77
C ASP A 102 -6.61 1.28 2.92
N ALA A 103 -6.26 0.49 1.91
CA ALA A 103 -5.11 0.77 1.04
C ALA A 103 -5.35 2.03 0.18
N SER A 104 -6.61 2.44 -0.03
CA SER A 104 -6.94 3.69 -0.71
C SER A 104 -6.58 4.94 0.10
N GLN A 105 -6.59 4.82 1.43
CA GLN A 105 -6.26 5.90 2.36
C GLN A 105 -4.80 5.86 2.82
N ASP A 106 -4.07 4.78 2.54
CA ASP A 106 -2.67 4.65 2.93
C ASP A 106 -1.74 5.42 1.97
N THR A 107 -1.17 6.51 2.50
CA THR A 107 -0.21 7.36 1.79
C THR A 107 1.13 6.69 1.51
N GLY A 108 1.47 5.59 2.20
CA GLY A 108 2.70 4.82 2.02
C GLY A 108 2.62 3.76 0.93
N LEU A 109 1.42 3.45 0.41
CA LEU A 109 1.19 2.34 -0.52
C LEU A 109 0.77 2.85 -1.91
N ASP A 110 1.71 3.44 -2.64
CA ASP A 110 1.37 4.05 -3.95
C ASP A 110 0.97 3.02 -5.02
N TYR A 111 1.43 1.77 -4.90
CA TYR A 111 1.02 0.67 -5.78
C TYR A 111 -0.32 0.03 -5.36
N ASP A 112 -0.66 0.12 -4.07
CA ASP A 112 -1.76 -0.65 -3.48
C ASP A 112 -3.07 0.12 -3.36
N LYS A 113 -3.08 1.44 -3.65
CA LYS A 113 -4.29 2.28 -3.75
C LYS A 113 -5.37 1.76 -4.70
N ARG A 114 -5.04 0.77 -5.55
CA ARG A 114 -6.01 0.11 -6.44
C ARG A 114 -6.93 -0.84 -5.68
N TYR A 115 -6.48 -1.34 -4.54
CA TYR A 115 -7.26 -2.19 -3.65
C TYR A 115 -7.97 -1.32 -2.61
N GLY A 116 -9.17 -1.73 -2.23
CA GLY A 116 -9.95 -1.09 -1.19
C GLY A 116 -9.47 -1.52 0.19
N ILE A 117 -10.24 -2.38 0.82
CA ILE A 117 -9.94 -2.90 2.16
C ILE A 117 -9.08 -4.15 2.00
N VAL A 118 -7.94 -4.15 2.67
CA VAL A 118 -7.05 -5.31 2.78
C VAL A 118 -7.15 -5.86 4.19
N GLU A 119 -7.52 -7.13 4.30
CA GLU A 119 -7.60 -7.86 5.57
C GLU A 119 -6.67 -9.07 5.52
N GLY A 120 -6.02 -9.33 6.65
CA GLY A 120 -5.03 -10.40 6.72
C GLY A 120 -4.49 -10.62 8.11
N TYR A 121 -3.38 -11.36 8.16
CA TYR A 121 -2.69 -11.71 9.38
C TYR A 121 -1.22 -11.29 9.30
N ALA A 122 -0.73 -10.63 10.34
CA ALA A 122 0.64 -10.18 10.47
C ALA A 122 1.34 -10.98 11.57
N LEU A 123 2.62 -11.28 11.33
CA LEU A 123 3.51 -11.91 12.29
C LEU A 123 4.33 -10.83 12.99
N LEU A 124 4.19 -10.74 14.31
CA LEU A 124 4.93 -9.83 15.16
C LEU A 124 5.98 -10.58 15.97
N ARG A 125 7.22 -10.06 15.96
CA ARG A 125 8.32 -10.53 16.81
C ARG A 125 8.99 -9.33 17.46
N GLY A 126 8.97 -9.28 18.79
CA GLY A 126 9.55 -8.15 19.54
C GLY A 126 8.92 -6.79 19.21
N GLY A 127 7.64 -6.75 18.82
CA GLY A 127 6.92 -5.51 18.47
C GLY A 127 7.16 -5.02 17.04
N GLN A 128 7.95 -5.73 16.24
CA GLN A 128 8.13 -5.46 14.81
C GLN A 128 7.40 -6.50 13.98
N ILE A 129 6.96 -6.09 12.80
CA ILE A 129 6.31 -6.97 11.83
C ILE A 129 7.40 -7.67 11.02
N TYR A 130 7.31 -8.99 10.90
CA TYR A 130 8.28 -9.86 10.23
C TYR A 130 7.68 -10.63 9.05
N GLY A 131 6.35 -10.55 8.89
CA GLY A 131 5.64 -11.20 7.80
C GLY A 131 4.19 -10.78 7.78
N GLU A 132 3.58 -10.88 6.61
CA GLU A 132 2.15 -10.67 6.43
C GLU A 132 1.56 -11.70 5.47
N PHE A 133 0.30 -12.03 5.71
CA PHE A 133 -0.50 -12.92 4.90
C PHE A 133 -1.83 -12.23 4.60
N TYR A 134 -2.13 -12.02 3.32
CA TYR A 134 -3.38 -11.40 2.92
C TYR A 134 -4.46 -12.46 2.76
N ALA A 135 -5.55 -12.30 3.51
CA ALA A 135 -6.69 -13.20 3.43
C ALA A 135 -7.71 -12.69 2.41
N ARG A 136 -7.95 -11.37 2.39
CA ARG A 136 -8.97 -10.71 1.57
C ARG A 136 -8.46 -9.35 1.08
N MET A 137 -8.78 -9.03 -0.17
CA MET A 137 -8.52 -7.74 -0.80
C MET A 137 -9.74 -7.38 -1.65
N ASP A 138 -10.28 -6.18 -1.46
CA ASP A 138 -11.37 -5.61 -2.26
C ASP A 138 -10.89 -4.84 -3.48
#